data_AF-A0A8J5TZJ0-F1
#
_entry.id   AF-A0A8J5TZJ0-F1
#
_cell.length_a   1.000
_cell.length_b   1.000
_cell.length_c   1.000
_cell.angle_alpha   90.00
_cell.angle_beta   90.00
_cell.angle_gamma   90.00
#
_symmetry.space_group_name_H-M   'P 1'
#
loop_
_entity.id
_entity.type
_entity.pdbx_description
1 polymer ?
#
loop_
_entity_poly.entity_id
_entity_poly.type
_entity_poly.pdbx_seq_one_letter_code
_entity_poly.pdbx_strand_id
1 'polypeptide(L)'
;MQRIPLSRETARQRFLWCQAWREDIEELLETIFSDESSVQSQPNYKRGWIFRKPHEKFMRELVNVTVHGKSRLSIMVWGAIWRGGKSDIIVMIRDQTARRRGYTSLSY
;
A
#
# COMPACT_ATOMS: atom_id res chain seq x y z
N MET A 1 4.96 15.78 0.52
CA MET A 1 5.30 14.50 -0.15
C MET A 1 6.62 14.02 0.45
N GLN A 2 6.59 13.00 1.30
CA GLN A 2 7.82 12.41 1.84
C GLN A 2 8.44 11.56 0.73
N ARG A 3 9.60 11.96 0.20
CA ARG A 3 10.32 11.14 -0.79
C ARG A 3 10.82 9.90 -0.06
N ILE A 4 10.43 8.72 -0.54
CA ILE A 4 11.03 7.46 -0.09
C ILE A 4 12.48 7.48 -0.59
N PRO A 5 13.49 7.42 0.28
CA PRO A 5 14.88 7.43 -0.15
C PRO A 5 15.17 6.15 -0.94
N LEU A 6 15.64 6.31 -2.18
CA LEU A 6 16.13 5.21 -3.00
C LEU A 6 17.66 5.22 -2.98
N SER A 7 18.25 4.04 -2.78
CA SER A 7 19.69 3.87 -3.01
C SER A 7 20.00 4.03 -4.49
N ARG A 8 21.24 4.40 -4.83
CA ARG A 8 21.67 4.48 -6.24
C ARG A 8 21.49 3.14 -6.96
N GLU A 9 21.74 2.04 -6.26
CA GLU A 9 21.59 0.69 -6.80
C GLU A 9 20.13 0.36 -7.09
N THR A 10 19.22 0.60 -6.12
CA THR A 10 17.78 0.39 -6.32
C THR A 10 17.24 1.26 -7.46
N ALA A 11 17.72 2.50 -7.58
CA ALA A 11 17.33 3.37 -8.68
C ALA A 11 17.80 2.83 -10.04
N ARG A 12 19.04 2.30 -10.12
CA ARG A 12 19.57 1.65 -11.33
C ARG A 12 18.76 0.41 -11.72
N GLN A 13 18.44 -0.45 -10.77
CA GLN A 13 17.64 -1.66 -11.01
C GLN A 13 16.25 -1.32 -11.54
N ARG A 14 15.57 -0.34 -10.93
CA ARG A 14 14.27 0.15 -11.42
C ARG A 14 14.36 0.71 -12.83
N PHE A 15 15.43 1.45 -13.14
CA PHE A 15 15.66 1.99 -14.48
C PHE A 15 15.85 0.88 -15.53
N LEU A 16 16.67 -0.12 -15.23
CA LEU A 16 16.92 -1.26 -16.13
C LEU A 16 15.64 -2.07 -16.35
N TRP A 17 14.85 -2.29 -15.30
CA TRP A 17 13.54 -2.95 -15.42
C TRP A 17 12.62 -2.18 -16.37
N CYS A 18 12.52 -0.85 -16.22
CA CYS A 18 11.71 -0.03 -17.12
C CYS A 18 12.23 -0.05 -18.57
N GLN A 19 13.56 -0.08 -18.77
CA GLN A 19 14.13 -0.18 -20.12
C GLN A 19 13.81 -1.52 -20.78
N ALA A 20 13.90 -2.63 -20.04
CA ALA A 20 13.61 -3.95 -20.56
C ALA A 20 12.16 -4.07 -21.03
N TRP A 21 11.19 -3.67 -20.19
CA TRP A 21 9.76 -3.77 -20.52
C TRP A 21 9.25 -2.71 -21.49
N ARG A 22 10.08 -1.72 -21.85
CA ARG A 22 9.67 -0.67 -22.79
C ARG A 22 9.39 -1.24 -24.18
N GLU A 23 10.20 -2.20 -24.61
CA GLU A 23 10.08 -2.82 -25.94
C GLU A 23 8.94 -3.86 -25.97
N ASP A 24 8.68 -4.54 -24.85
CA ASP A 24 7.67 -5.61 -24.73
C ASP A 24 6.43 -5.17 -23.93
N ILE A 25 5.94 -3.95 -24.20
CA ILE A 25 4.85 -3.36 -23.40
C ILE A 25 3.53 -4.13 -23.51
N GLU A 26 3.24 -4.74 -24.66
CA GLU A 26 2.02 -5.53 -24.85
C GLU A 26 2.03 -6.78 -23.96
N GLU A 27 3.17 -7.45 -23.82
CA GLU A 27 3.31 -8.58 -22.89
C GLU A 27 3.13 -8.13 -21.43
N LEU A 28 3.69 -6.97 -21.07
CA LEU A 28 3.49 -6.40 -19.73
C LEU A 28 2.00 -6.12 -19.45
N LEU A 29 1.24 -5.68 -20.46
CA LEU A 29 -0.19 -5.40 -20.32
C LEU A 29 -1.03 -6.67 -20.15
N GLU A 30 -0.59 -7.80 -20.75
CA GLU A 30 -1.24 -9.10 -20.56
C GLU A 30 -0.83 -9.80 -19.25
N THR A 31 0.14 -9.25 -18.52
CA THR A 31 0.59 -9.80 -17.25
C THR A 31 -0.49 -9.69 -16.16
N ILE A 32 -0.59 -10.74 -15.34
CA ILE A 32 -1.39 -10.72 -14.11
C ILE A 32 -0.55 -10.13 -12.98
N PHE A 33 -1.00 -9.02 -12.42
CA PHE A 33 -0.38 -8.40 -11.25
C PHE A 33 -1.07 -8.88 -9.98
N SER A 34 -0.30 -9.30 -8.98
CA SER A 34 -0.83 -9.71 -7.67
C SER A 34 -0.07 -9.01 -6.55
N ASP A 35 -0.75 -8.75 -5.44
CA ASP A 35 -0.13 -8.20 -4.22
C ASP A 35 -0.95 -8.56 -2.97
N GLU A 36 -0.31 -8.43 -1.81
CA GLU A 36 -0.98 -8.47 -0.52
C GLU A 36 -1.27 -7.07 0.01
N SER A 37 -2.47 -6.87 0.56
CA SER A 37 -2.85 -5.60 1.18
C SER A 37 -3.45 -5.79 2.57
N SER A 38 -3.22 -4.84 3.46
CA SER A 38 -3.83 -4.81 4.80
C SER A 38 -5.01 -3.83 4.82
N VAL A 39 -6.20 -4.33 5.15
CA VAL A 39 -7.41 -3.52 5.34
C VAL A 39 -7.67 -3.36 6.84
N GLN A 40 -7.79 -2.12 7.30
CA GLN A 40 -7.86 -1.79 8.72
C GLN A 40 -9.13 -1.02 9.06
N SER A 41 -9.75 -1.32 10.21
CA SER A 41 -10.98 -0.66 10.64
C SER A 41 -10.79 0.74 11.22
N GLN A 42 -9.57 1.09 11.65
CA GLN A 42 -9.26 2.47 12.01
C GLN A 42 -8.86 3.24 10.75
N PRO A 43 -9.68 4.20 10.30
CA PRO A 43 -9.29 5.05 9.20
C PRO A 43 -8.28 6.04 9.75
N ASN A 44 -7.01 5.95 9.35
CA ASN A 44 -6.12 7.11 9.45
C ASN A 44 -6.52 8.22 8.44
N TYR A 45 -7.79 8.32 8.06
CA TYR A 45 -8.28 9.28 7.08
C TYR A 45 -9.79 9.54 7.25
N LYS A 46 -10.15 10.71 7.79
CA LYS A 46 -11.37 11.39 7.37
C LYS A 46 -11.03 12.09 6.05
N ARG A 47 -11.65 11.72 4.93
CA ARG A 47 -11.54 12.51 3.68
C ARG A 47 -12.19 13.88 3.93
N GLY A 48 -11.38 14.86 4.30
CA GLY A 48 -11.78 16.26 4.42
C GLY A 48 -10.93 17.10 3.48
N TRP A 49 -11.55 17.96 2.70
CA TRP A 49 -10.84 18.99 1.95
C TRP A 49 -10.37 20.06 2.94
N ILE A 50 -9.05 20.27 3.02
CA ILE A 50 -8.45 21.31 3.85
C ILE A 50 -8.01 22.43 2.92
N PHE A 51 -8.58 23.61 3.12
CA PHE A 51 -8.17 24.83 2.42
C PHE A 51 -7.32 25.68 3.35
N ARG A 52 -6.31 26.36 2.80
CA ARG A 52 -5.47 27.33 3.53
C ARG A 52 -5.29 28.57 2.68
N LYS A 53 -5.52 29.75 3.25
CA LYS A 53 -5.22 31.05 2.62
C LYS A 53 -3.75 31.44 2.88
N PRO A 54 -3.10 32.20 1.98
CA PRO A 54 -1.67 32.51 2.10
C PRO A 54 -1.25 33.21 3.41
N HIS A 55 -2.16 33.96 4.04
CA HIS A 55 -1.92 34.71 5.27
C HIS A 55 -2.22 33.93 6.57
N GLU A 56 -2.75 32.71 6.46
CA GLU A 56 -3.10 31.92 7.64
C GLU A 56 -1.84 31.26 8.24
N LYS A 57 -1.60 31.57 9.52
CA LYS A 57 -0.58 30.89 10.34
C LYS A 57 -0.97 29.43 10.56
N PHE A 58 0.03 28.58 10.78
CA PHE A 58 -0.17 27.16 11.08
C PHE A 58 -1.13 26.97 12.26
N MET A 59 -2.24 26.27 12.01
CA MET A 59 -3.25 25.95 13.03
C MET A 59 -3.01 24.52 13.52
N ARG A 60 -2.32 24.37 14.65
CA ARG A 60 -2.01 23.06 15.26
C ARG A 60 -3.28 22.22 15.51
N GLU A 61 -4.41 22.88 15.74
CA GLU A 61 -5.71 22.26 16.01
C GLU A 61 -6.35 21.62 14.77
N LEU A 62 -5.90 22.00 13.56
CA LEU A 62 -6.33 21.40 12.29
C LEU A 62 -5.39 20.28 11.81
N VAL A 63 -4.35 19.97 12.58
CA VAL A 63 -3.46 18.85 12.30
C VAL A 63 -4.15 17.57 12.76
N ASN A 64 -4.54 16.74 11.80
CA ASN A 64 -4.94 15.37 12.12
C ASN A 64 -3.76 14.68 12.79
N VAL A 65 -3.91 14.39 14.09
CA VAL A 65 -2.95 13.57 14.83
C VAL A 65 -3.02 12.17 14.21
N THR A 66 -1.97 11.78 13.49
CA THR A 66 -1.80 10.40 13.04
C THR A 66 -1.89 9.49 14.26
N VAL A 67 -2.88 8.61 14.28
CA VAL A 67 -2.97 7.61 15.33
C VAL A 67 -1.86 6.60 15.07
N HIS A 68 -0.82 6.64 15.90
CA HIS A 68 0.26 5.65 15.92
C HIS A 68 -0.15 4.35 16.62
N GLY A 69 -1.41 4.24 17.05
CA GLY A 69 -1.97 3.03 17.65
C GLY A 69 -2.21 1.95 16.60
N LYS A 70 -2.00 0.68 16.99
CA LYS A 70 -2.38 -0.46 16.15
C LYS A 70 -3.89 -0.45 15.96
N SER A 71 -4.35 -0.57 14.70
CA SER A 71 -5.77 -0.74 14.42
C SER A 71 -6.31 -1.95 15.20
N ARG A 72 -7.48 -1.80 15.82
CA ARG A 72 -8.13 -2.87 16.56
C ARG A 72 -8.37 -4.09 15.66
N LEU A 73 -8.74 -3.84 14.41
CA LEU A 73 -9.00 -4.86 13.40
C LEU A 73 -8.14 -4.60 12.18
N SER A 74 -7.47 -5.63 11.70
CA SER A 74 -6.69 -5.59 10.48
C SER A 74 -6.77 -6.96 9.82
N ILE A 75 -7.24 -6.99 8.58
CA ILE A 75 -7.26 -8.21 7.75
C ILE A 75 -6.23 -8.07 6.65
N MET A 76 -5.54 -9.16 6.34
CA MET A 76 -4.65 -9.23 5.19
C MET A 76 -5.38 -9.95 4.07
N VAL A 77 -5.33 -9.37 2.88
CA VAL A 77 -5.96 -9.95 1.69
C VAL A 77 -4.92 -10.09 0.59
N TRP A 78 -5.05 -11.14 -0.20
CA TRP A 78 -4.33 -11.31 -1.45
C TRP A 78 -5.33 -11.19 -2.61
N GLY A 79 -4.88 -10.63 -3.72
CA GLY A 79 -5.66 -10.62 -4.95
C GLY A 79 -4.79 -10.32 -6.16
N ALA A 80 -5.36 -10.51 -7.33
CA ALA A 80 -4.71 -10.26 -8.61
C ALA A 80 -5.64 -9.54 -9.60
N ILE A 81 -5.05 -8.78 -10.53
CA ILE A 81 -5.73 -8.02 -11.59
C ILE A 81 -4.98 -8.16 -12.91
N TRP A 82 -5.69 -8.08 -14.03
CA TRP A 82 -5.14 -8.07 -15.39
C TRP A 82 -6.06 -7.30 -16.35
N ARG A 83 -5.65 -7.13 -17.61
CA ARG A 83 -6.33 -6.31 -18.64
C ARG A 83 -7.84 -6.56 -18.80
N GLY A 84 -8.30 -7.77 -18.47
CA GLY A 84 -9.71 -8.18 -18.64
C GLY A 84 -10.39 -8.68 -17.37
N GLY A 85 -9.74 -8.66 -16.21
CA GLY A 85 -10.31 -9.32 -15.04
C GLY A 85 -9.54 -9.14 -13.74
N LYS A 86 -10.03 -9.88 -12.75
CA LYS A 86 -9.50 -9.93 -11.39
C LYS A 86 -9.73 -11.30 -10.79
N SER A 87 -8.88 -11.69 -9.85
CA SER A 87 -9.12 -12.87 -9.02
C SER A 87 -10.20 -12.59 -7.99
N ASP A 88 -10.63 -13.65 -7.32
CA ASP A 88 -11.27 -13.52 -6.02
C ASP A 88 -10.29 -12.87 -5.02
N ILE A 89 -10.85 -12.15 -4.05
CA ILE A 89 -10.09 -11.61 -2.93
C ILE A 89 -9.99 -12.71 -1.88
N ILE A 90 -8.77 -13.16 -1.61
CA ILE A 90 -8.52 -14.20 -0.63
C ILE A 90 -8.18 -13.53 0.70
N VAL A 91 -9.03 -13.74 1.70
CA VAL A 91 -8.70 -13.36 3.08
C VAL A 91 -7.62 -14.32 3.59
N MET A 92 -6.44 -13.79 3.86
CA MET A 92 -5.32 -14.60 4.32
C MET A 92 -5.52 -14.98 5.79
N ILE A 93 -5.78 -16.27 6.02
CA ILE A 93 -5.92 -16.83 7.36
C ILE A 93 -4.52 -17.14 7.90
N ARG A 94 -4.39 -17.04 9.23
CA ARG A 94 -3.16 -17.28 9.97
C ARG A 94 -2.52 -18.64 9.64
N ASP A 95 -1.27 -18.62 9.19
CA ASP A 95 -0.43 -19.82 9.14
C ASP A 95 0.18 -20.09 10.52
N GLN A 96 -0.20 -21.20 11.14
CA GLN A 96 0.31 -21.60 12.46
C GLN A 96 1.75 -22.12 12.42
N THR A 97 2.23 -22.55 11.25
CA THR A 97 3.57 -23.14 11.06
C THR A 97 4.64 -22.10 10.75
N ALA A 98 4.26 -20.89 10.35
CA ALA A 98 5.19 -19.79 10.10
C ALA A 98 6.06 -19.46 11.33
N ARG A 99 7.29 -18.97 11.09
CA ARG A 99 8.28 -18.65 12.15
C ARG A 99 7.77 -17.66 13.22
N ARG A 100 6.81 -16.79 12.86
CA ARG A 100 6.11 -15.87 13.77
C ARG A 100 4.67 -16.31 14.09
N ARG A 101 4.35 -17.59 13.89
CA ARG A 101 3.00 -18.17 14.01
C ARG A 101 1.94 -17.35 13.28
N GLY A 102 2.26 -16.86 12.08
CA GLY A 102 1.32 -16.13 11.21
C GLY A 102 1.02 -14.67 11.62
N TYR A 103 1.80 -14.04 12.50
CA TYR A 103 1.59 -12.63 12.85
C TYR A 103 2.17 -11.66 11.80
N THR A 104 1.28 -11.06 11.00
CA THR A 104 1.50 -9.77 10.32
C THR A 104 0.39 -8.75 10.57
N SER A 105 -0.79 -9.17 11.06
CA SER A 105 -1.83 -8.27 11.58
C SER A 105 -2.74 -9.00 12.60
N LEU A 106 -3.35 -8.27 13.54
CA LEU A 106 -4.19 -8.84 14.62
C LEU A 106 -5.41 -9.57 14.03
N SER A 107 -5.46 -10.88 14.19
CA SER A 107 -6.68 -11.69 14.02
C SER A 107 -7.61 -11.44 15.21
N TYR A 108 -8.91 -11.30 14.92
CA TYR A 108 -10.00 -11.15 15.88
C TYR A 108 -10.02 -12.24 16.95
#